data_AF-A0A836QNS3-F1
#
_entry.id   AF-A0A836QNS3-F1
#
_cell.length_a   1.000
_cell.length_b   1.000
_cell.length_c   1.000
_cell.angle_alpha   90.00
_cell.angle_beta   90.00
_cell.angle_gamma   90.00
#
_symmetry.space_group_name_H-M   'P 1'
#
loop_
_entity.id
_entity.type
_entity.pdbx_description
1 polymer ?
#
loop_
_entity_poly.entity_id
_entity_poly.type
_entity_poly.pdbx_seq_one_letter_code
_entity_poly.pdbx_strand_id
1 'polypeptide(L)'
;MLLNRMLSCLPLLALVLAAPASGFGVDVCFNDPASVDSSGQKKRDPSLIRNCIGVSRSCRREPLPGPAKENRCKVQALGDSLSGLSGNNAIIGGRSLVHSDSTYMIAQLLGFSPWQAYQIMIYDEATDQSDYLPFDQEGRQMLTDQEIEACYGSNLLGDRTCLAITPRLTGIYKFNSETGGQLLHLHARFSRDGSPPPPIPFPADYLSSEFVEHELLLENLRAWAFDERPEACAAGVVIDPTDSGSPCVADWGSLVSPINFFSPGFAKLAINFRTTLGELIIDESGDAPVLSNDTSFSAYIPHDVRLAKFGIFLHSHADRASHHMCTDESYFYETTDE
;
A
#
# COMPACT_ATOMS: atom_id res chain seq x y z
N MET A 1 -30.24 56.22 10.05
CA MET A 1 -29.53 55.39 11.06
C MET A 1 -29.82 53.93 10.76
N LEU A 2 -29.07 53.34 9.83
CA LEU A 2 -29.16 51.93 9.45
C LEU A 2 -27.83 51.59 8.78
N LEU A 3 -26.83 51.30 9.60
CA LEU A 3 -25.56 50.72 9.19
C LEU A 3 -24.92 50.12 10.44
N ASN A 4 -25.00 48.79 10.58
CA ASN A 4 -24.06 47.92 11.29
C ASN A 4 -24.75 46.60 11.65
N ARG A 5 -24.52 45.58 10.81
CA ARG A 5 -24.39 44.15 11.19
C ARG A 5 -24.24 43.31 9.92
N MET A 6 -23.08 43.41 9.28
CA MET A 6 -22.60 42.42 8.31
C MET A 6 -21.08 42.50 8.32
N LEU A 7 -20.43 41.80 9.25
CA LEU A 7 -18.97 41.55 9.22
C LEU A 7 -18.58 40.59 10.34
N SER A 8 -18.86 39.29 10.17
CA SER A 8 -18.11 38.19 10.84
C SER A 8 -18.49 36.82 10.24
N CYS A 9 -18.18 36.61 8.97
CA CYS A 9 -18.12 35.25 8.37
C CYS A 9 -17.28 35.32 7.09
N LEU A 10 -15.97 35.26 7.25
CA LEU A 10 -14.97 35.00 6.21
C LEU A 10 -13.60 34.82 6.90
N PRO A 11 -12.72 33.93 6.43
CA PRO A 11 -12.84 32.50 6.65
C PRO A 11 -11.59 31.95 7.37
N LEU A 12 -11.76 30.91 8.18
CA LEU A 12 -10.66 30.12 8.76
C LEU A 12 -10.06 29.16 7.71
N LEU A 13 -9.83 29.65 6.48
CA LEU A 13 -9.45 28.84 5.30
C LEU A 13 -8.10 29.26 4.70
N ALA A 14 -7.25 29.94 5.49
CA ALA A 14 -5.95 30.46 5.03
C ALA A 14 -4.76 29.94 5.87
N LEU A 15 -4.91 28.78 6.52
CA LEU A 15 -3.83 28.12 7.27
C LEU A 15 -3.58 26.66 6.87
N VAL A 16 -4.03 26.28 5.68
CA VAL A 16 -3.54 25.08 4.96
C VAL A 16 -2.65 25.53 3.79
N LEU A 17 -1.71 26.43 4.08
CA LEU A 17 -0.50 26.52 3.26
C LEU A 17 0.39 25.39 3.76
N ALA A 18 0.05 24.17 3.35
CA ALA A 18 0.87 23.00 3.59
C ALA A 18 2.28 23.30 3.04
N ALA A 19 3.29 23.07 3.88
CA ALA A 19 4.65 22.93 3.40
C ALA A 19 4.66 21.95 2.21
N PRO A 20 5.58 22.11 1.24
CA PRO A 20 5.77 21.06 0.23
C PRO A 20 5.97 19.75 0.99
N ALA A 21 5.06 18.79 0.80
CA ALA A 21 5.17 17.49 1.41
C ALA A 21 6.43 16.83 0.80
N SER A 22 7.55 16.94 1.52
CA SER A 22 8.75 16.16 1.28
C SER A 22 8.35 14.69 1.43
N GLY A 23 8.58 13.91 0.37
CA GLY A 23 8.03 12.56 0.16
C GLY A 23 7.95 11.68 1.41
N PHE A 24 6.81 11.01 1.57
CA PHE A 24 6.55 10.07 2.65
C PHE A 24 7.57 8.93 2.56
N GLY A 25 8.52 8.92 3.49
CA GLY A 25 9.40 7.77 3.70
C GLY A 25 8.65 6.70 4.49
N VAL A 26 7.87 5.89 3.77
CA VAL A 26 7.23 4.60 4.14
C VAL A 26 6.58 4.61 5.53
N ASP A 27 5.28 4.91 5.55
CA ASP A 27 4.34 4.79 6.67
C ASP A 27 4.70 5.52 7.96
N VAL A 28 3.91 6.52 8.34
CA VAL A 28 4.18 7.26 9.57
C VAL A 28 4.10 6.30 10.76
N CYS A 29 5.26 6.21 11.41
CA CYS A 29 5.64 5.30 12.45
C CYS A 29 5.23 5.69 13.86
N PHE A 30 4.68 4.74 14.64
CA PHE A 30 4.83 4.79 16.09
C PHE A 30 6.27 4.42 16.46
N ASN A 31 7.11 5.45 16.57
CA ASN A 31 8.51 5.28 16.89
C ASN A 31 8.69 4.59 18.25
N ASP A 32 9.16 3.34 18.20
CA ASP A 32 9.89 2.68 19.28
C ASP A 32 9.11 2.72 20.61
N PRO A 33 7.96 2.01 20.72
CA PRO A 33 7.27 1.91 21.99
C PRO A 33 8.25 1.27 22.98
N ALA A 34 8.79 2.09 23.86
CA ALA A 34 9.73 1.62 24.86
C ALA A 34 8.92 0.95 25.96
N SER A 35 9.22 -0.30 26.28
CA SER A 35 8.83 -0.79 27.60
C SER A 35 9.71 -0.09 28.62
N VAL A 36 9.06 0.49 29.63
CA VAL A 36 9.77 1.04 30.78
C VAL A 36 9.97 -0.13 31.72
N ASP A 37 11.22 -0.54 31.93
CA ASP A 37 11.49 -1.59 32.90
C ASP A 37 11.16 -1.14 34.33
N SER A 38 11.23 -2.07 35.29
CA SER A 38 10.95 -1.78 36.70
C SER A 38 11.88 -0.73 37.32
N SER A 39 12.95 -0.33 36.62
CA SER A 39 13.88 0.73 37.03
C SER A 39 13.58 2.10 36.40
N GLY A 40 12.54 2.20 35.57
CA GLY A 40 12.21 3.43 34.87
C GLY A 40 13.02 3.66 33.59
N GLN A 41 13.86 2.70 33.17
CA GLN A 41 14.62 2.83 31.93
C GLN A 41 13.80 2.36 30.74
N LYS A 42 13.81 3.17 29.68
CA LYS A 42 13.26 2.80 28.37
C LYS A 42 14.14 1.70 27.77
N LYS A 43 13.64 0.47 27.76
CA LYS A 43 14.28 -0.66 27.11
C LYS A 43 13.51 -1.04 25.85
N ARG A 44 14.24 -1.58 24.88
CA ARG A 44 13.67 -2.19 23.68
C ARG A 44 12.90 -3.44 24.12
N ASP A 45 11.59 -3.43 23.96
CA ASP A 45 10.78 -4.64 24.10
C ASP A 45 10.82 -5.42 22.78
N PRO A 46 11.31 -6.66 22.76
CA PRO A 46 11.26 -7.49 21.56
C PRO A 46 9.85 -8.00 21.24
N SER A 47 8.88 -7.89 22.16
CA SER A 47 7.48 -8.27 21.92
C SER A 47 6.63 -7.20 21.21
N LEU A 48 7.17 -5.98 21.06
CA LEU A 48 6.49 -4.90 20.36
C LEU A 48 6.96 -4.87 18.90
N ILE A 49 6.02 -5.15 17.99
CA ILE A 49 6.24 -5.11 16.54
C ILE A 49 6.43 -3.66 16.09
N ARG A 50 7.32 -3.44 15.10
CA ARG A 50 7.75 -2.10 14.68
C ARG A 50 7.62 -1.95 13.17
N ASN A 51 6.52 -1.40 12.67
CA ASN A 51 6.40 -1.05 11.25
C ASN A 51 7.24 0.18 10.84
N CYS A 52 8.52 0.22 11.20
CA CYS A 52 9.35 1.42 11.09
C CYS A 52 10.75 1.20 10.61
N ILE A 53 11.15 2.05 9.66
CA ILE A 53 12.53 2.15 9.22
C ILE A 53 13.43 2.51 10.43
N GLY A 54 14.28 1.55 10.78
CA GLY A 54 15.25 1.54 11.87
C GLY A 54 16.45 2.48 11.65
N VAL A 55 16.21 3.73 11.24
CA VAL A 55 17.29 4.71 11.12
C VAL A 55 17.71 5.29 12.47
N SER A 56 18.97 5.71 12.58
CA SER A 56 19.48 6.37 13.79
C SER A 56 18.67 7.65 14.10
N ARG A 57 18.56 8.03 15.38
CA ARG A 57 17.91 9.31 15.78
C ARG A 57 18.45 10.53 15.03
N SER A 58 19.72 10.48 14.63
CA SER A 58 20.37 11.56 13.90
C SER A 58 19.86 11.73 12.47
N CYS A 59 19.20 10.69 11.92
CA CYS A 59 18.57 10.62 10.60
C CYS A 59 17.07 10.92 10.64
N ARG A 60 16.46 11.01 11.82
CA ARG A 60 15.03 11.34 12.02
C ARG A 60 14.78 12.84 12.22
N ARG A 61 15.64 13.67 11.66
CA ARG A 61 15.58 15.13 11.81
C ARG A 61 15.65 15.77 10.44
N GLU A 62 14.78 16.75 10.21
CA GLU A 62 14.85 17.61 9.04
C GLU A 62 15.14 19.06 9.49
N PRO A 63 16.05 19.79 8.82
CA PRO A 63 16.94 19.32 7.74
C PRO A 63 18.11 18.45 8.26
N LEU A 64 18.62 17.54 7.41
CA LEU A 64 19.86 16.81 7.68
C LEU A 64 21.08 17.72 7.40
N PRO A 65 22.11 17.74 8.28
CA PRO A 65 23.23 18.66 8.09
C PRO A 65 24.20 18.15 7.02
N GLY A 66 24.03 18.69 5.82
CA GLY A 66 24.92 18.53 4.68
C GLY A 66 24.74 17.22 3.89
N PRO A 67 25.19 17.19 2.62
CA PRO A 67 24.94 16.07 1.70
C PRO A 67 25.50 14.72 2.19
N ALA A 68 26.64 14.74 2.90
CA ALA A 68 27.28 13.51 3.38
C ALA A 68 26.44 12.78 4.44
N LYS A 69 25.78 13.51 5.34
CA LYS A 69 24.92 12.91 6.34
C LYS A 69 23.57 12.51 5.75
N GLU A 70 23.04 13.31 4.84
CA GLU A 70 21.86 12.97 4.06
C GLU A 70 22.03 11.63 3.34
N ASN A 71 23.12 11.46 2.59
CA ASN A 71 23.42 10.22 1.87
C ASN A 71 23.58 9.02 2.83
N ARG A 72 24.25 9.20 3.97
CA ARG A 72 24.38 8.14 4.98
C ARG A 72 23.01 7.72 5.53
N CYS A 73 22.14 8.67 5.81
CA CYS A 73 20.80 8.40 6.31
C CYS A 73 19.93 7.72 5.25
N LYS A 74 20.04 8.12 3.98
CA LYS A 74 19.37 7.44 2.85
C LYS A 74 19.84 5.99 2.70
N VAL A 75 21.14 5.73 2.76
CA VAL A 75 21.70 4.37 2.71
C VAL A 75 21.22 3.53 3.90
N GLN A 76 21.17 4.11 5.10
CA GLN A 76 20.67 3.40 6.28
C GLN A 76 19.17 3.07 6.13
N ALA A 77 18.36 4.02 5.67
CA ALA A 77 16.94 3.81 5.44
C ALA A 77 16.72 2.71 4.38
N LEU A 78 17.43 2.82 3.26
CA LEU A 78 17.39 1.86 2.17
C LEU A 78 17.77 0.44 2.62
N GLY A 79 18.86 0.30 3.37
CA GLY A 79 19.30 -1.02 3.85
C GLY A 79 18.28 -1.67 4.80
N ASP A 80 17.60 -0.87 5.61
CA ASP A 80 16.55 -1.35 6.50
C ASP A 80 15.26 -1.72 5.73
N SER A 81 14.83 -0.90 4.77
CA SER A 81 13.71 -1.22 3.86
C SER A 81 13.98 -2.51 3.06
N LEU A 82 15.18 -2.65 2.48
CA LEU A 82 15.59 -3.83 1.70
C LEU A 82 15.68 -5.10 2.56
N SER A 83 15.92 -4.98 3.87
CA SER A 83 15.92 -6.16 4.75
C SER A 83 14.56 -6.88 4.79
N GLY A 84 13.46 -6.16 4.45
CA GLY A 84 12.13 -6.74 4.27
C GLY A 84 12.04 -7.75 3.14
N LEU A 85 12.77 -7.51 2.03
CA LEU A 85 12.88 -8.48 0.92
C LEU A 85 13.55 -9.79 1.36
N SER A 86 14.37 -9.77 2.41
CA SER A 86 15.01 -10.97 2.96
C SER A 86 14.16 -11.71 4.00
N GLY A 87 12.95 -11.21 4.31
CA GLY A 87 12.05 -11.77 5.34
C GLY A 87 12.55 -11.63 6.78
N ASN A 88 13.63 -10.88 7.01
CA ASN A 88 14.33 -10.81 8.31
C ASN A 88 14.03 -9.55 9.13
N ASN A 89 13.09 -8.69 8.71
CA ASN A 89 12.88 -7.41 9.35
C ASN A 89 11.77 -7.44 10.41
N ALA A 90 11.80 -6.46 11.32
CA ALA A 90 10.79 -6.22 12.35
C ALA A 90 9.65 -5.27 11.91
N ILE A 91 9.65 -4.88 10.63
CA ILE A 91 8.71 -4.00 9.91
C ILE A 91 7.48 -4.78 9.41
N ILE A 92 7.50 -6.11 9.50
CA ILE A 92 6.34 -6.95 9.24
C ILE A 92 5.39 -6.87 10.43
N GLY A 93 4.16 -6.41 10.17
CA GLY A 93 3.11 -6.20 11.17
C GLY A 93 3.19 -4.85 11.90
N GLY A 94 2.09 -4.48 12.55
CA GLY A 94 1.94 -3.25 13.33
C GLY A 94 0.72 -2.44 12.90
N ARG A 95 0.64 -1.19 13.34
CA ARG A 95 -0.44 -0.27 13.00
C ARG A 95 0.09 0.88 12.15
N SER A 96 -0.28 0.93 10.87
CA SER A 96 0.07 2.05 9.98
C SER A 96 -0.81 3.27 10.24
N LEU A 97 -0.20 4.45 10.29
CA LEU A 97 -0.98 5.69 10.27
C LEU A 97 -1.56 6.00 8.89
N VAL A 98 -0.95 5.50 7.82
CA VAL A 98 -1.35 5.78 6.43
C VAL A 98 -2.41 4.76 5.99
N HIS A 99 -2.05 3.49 5.92
CA HIS A 99 -2.89 2.40 5.41
C HIS A 99 -3.97 1.92 6.38
N SER A 100 -3.83 2.21 7.67
CA SER A 100 -4.84 1.88 8.68
C SER A 100 -5.57 3.14 9.17
N ASP A 101 -4.96 3.95 10.03
CA ASP A 101 -5.70 5.02 10.71
C ASP A 101 -6.30 6.08 9.78
N SER A 102 -5.53 6.54 8.78
CA SER A 102 -6.01 7.55 7.83
C SER A 102 -7.13 6.98 6.97
N THR A 103 -6.98 5.76 6.47
CA THR A 103 -8.00 5.06 5.67
C THR A 103 -9.30 4.90 6.46
N TYR A 104 -9.23 4.45 7.71
CA TYR A 104 -10.41 4.34 8.56
C TYR A 104 -11.12 5.69 8.74
N MET A 105 -10.36 6.74 9.07
CA MET A 105 -10.93 8.08 9.31
C MET A 105 -11.51 8.69 8.02
N ILE A 106 -10.84 8.54 6.89
CA ILE A 106 -11.33 8.99 5.58
C ILE A 106 -12.62 8.27 5.23
N ALA A 107 -12.68 6.95 5.36
CA ALA A 107 -13.90 6.17 5.10
C ALA A 107 -15.06 6.64 5.98
N GLN A 108 -14.84 6.87 7.28
CA GLN A 108 -15.89 7.41 8.14
C GLN A 108 -16.36 8.81 7.72
N LEU A 109 -15.44 9.69 7.33
CA LEU A 109 -15.76 11.04 6.84
C LEU A 109 -16.58 11.01 5.54
N LEU A 110 -16.39 9.98 4.71
CA LEU A 110 -17.15 9.74 3.49
C LEU A 110 -18.53 9.09 3.76
N GLY A 111 -18.87 8.81 5.03
CA GLY A 111 -20.19 8.34 5.44
C GLY A 111 -20.31 6.83 5.62
N PHE A 112 -19.22 6.06 5.53
CA PHE A 112 -19.23 4.64 5.89
C PHE A 112 -19.44 4.47 7.40
N SER A 113 -20.20 3.43 7.79
CA SER A 113 -20.33 3.08 9.20
C SER A 113 -18.98 2.64 9.79
N PRO A 114 -18.78 2.67 11.12
CA PRO A 114 -17.53 2.21 11.74
C PRO A 114 -17.10 0.81 11.31
N TRP A 115 -18.06 -0.11 11.14
CA TRP A 115 -17.77 -1.47 10.70
C TRP A 115 -17.37 -1.57 9.22
N GLN A 116 -17.96 -0.73 8.36
CA GLN A 116 -17.58 -0.68 6.95
C GLN A 116 -16.21 -0.03 6.77
N ALA A 117 -15.97 1.09 7.46
CA ALA A 117 -14.67 1.76 7.50
C ALA A 117 -13.57 0.83 8.02
N TYR A 118 -13.87 0.02 9.03
CA TYR A 118 -12.96 -1.00 9.54
C TYR A 118 -12.62 -2.06 8.49
N GLN A 119 -13.61 -2.59 7.77
CA GLN A 119 -13.36 -3.56 6.70
C GLN A 119 -12.51 -2.96 5.57
N ILE A 120 -12.78 -1.72 5.15
CA ILE A 120 -11.95 -1.05 4.14
C ILE A 120 -10.50 -0.95 4.63
N MET A 121 -10.32 -0.50 5.88
CA MET A 121 -9.02 -0.33 6.52
C MET A 121 -8.21 -1.63 6.64
N ILE A 122 -8.81 -2.75 7.07
CA ILE A 122 -8.04 -4.00 7.22
C ILE A 122 -7.53 -4.53 5.88
N TYR A 123 -8.26 -4.30 4.78
CA TYR A 123 -7.82 -4.74 3.45
C TYR A 123 -6.83 -3.78 2.79
N ASP A 124 -6.86 -2.49 3.13
CA ASP A 124 -5.79 -1.55 2.78
C ASP A 124 -4.46 -2.00 3.41
N GLU A 125 -4.43 -2.19 4.74
CA GLU A 125 -3.22 -2.66 5.43
C GLU A 125 -2.80 -4.08 5.00
N ALA A 126 -3.74 -5.01 4.78
CA ALA A 126 -3.39 -6.37 4.37
C ALA A 126 -2.77 -6.41 2.96
N THR A 127 -3.03 -5.43 2.10
CA THR A 127 -2.34 -5.31 0.81
C THR A 127 -0.85 -5.00 1.03
N ASP A 128 -0.53 -4.15 2.02
CA ASP A 128 0.84 -3.85 2.41
C ASP A 128 1.54 -5.05 3.07
N GLN A 129 0.84 -5.77 3.96
CA GLN A 129 1.46 -6.72 4.91
C GLN A 129 1.15 -8.20 4.64
N SER A 130 0.40 -8.53 3.59
CA SER A 130 -0.20 -9.86 3.31
C SER A 130 -1.41 -10.17 4.19
N ASP A 131 -1.39 -9.82 5.46
CA ASP A 131 -2.55 -9.95 6.35
C ASP A 131 -2.67 -8.74 7.29
N TYR A 132 -3.84 -8.60 7.89
CA TYR A 132 -4.08 -7.64 8.96
C TYR A 132 -4.27 -8.37 10.29
N LEU A 133 -3.47 -7.96 11.26
CA LEU A 133 -3.63 -8.31 12.67
C LEU A 133 -3.90 -7.03 13.48
N PRO A 134 -4.84 -7.03 14.44
CA PRO A 134 -5.17 -5.83 15.19
C PRO A 134 -4.10 -5.51 16.24
N PHE A 135 -3.65 -4.26 16.25
CA PHE A 135 -2.76 -3.71 17.28
C PHE A 135 -3.40 -2.49 17.96
N ASP A 136 -3.14 -2.34 19.27
CA ASP A 136 -3.58 -1.17 20.04
C ASP A 136 -2.77 0.09 19.71
N GLN A 137 -3.12 1.22 20.35
CA GLN A 137 -2.43 2.51 20.18
C GLN A 137 -0.95 2.46 20.61
N GLU A 138 -0.58 1.48 21.42
CA GLU A 138 0.77 1.27 21.93
C GLU A 138 1.55 0.23 21.11
N GLY A 139 0.96 -0.33 20.05
CA GLY A 139 1.57 -1.32 19.18
C GLY A 139 1.55 -2.74 19.76
N ARG A 140 0.68 -3.03 20.74
CA ARG A 140 0.49 -4.39 21.26
C ARG A 140 -0.57 -5.11 20.43
N GLN A 141 -0.28 -6.35 20.09
CA GLN A 141 -1.24 -7.23 19.42
C GLN A 141 -2.47 -7.43 20.33
N MET A 142 -3.65 -7.25 19.76
CA MET A 142 -4.92 -7.33 20.50
C MET A 142 -5.44 -8.77 20.63
N LEU A 143 -4.94 -9.68 19.78
CA LEU A 143 -5.20 -11.12 19.83
C LEU A 143 -3.90 -11.86 20.14
N THR A 144 -3.99 -12.94 20.90
CA THR A 144 -2.86 -13.85 21.09
C THR A 144 -2.62 -14.70 19.85
N ASP A 145 -1.40 -15.20 19.67
CA ASP A 145 -1.08 -16.10 18.55
C ASP A 145 -1.98 -17.34 18.52
N GLN A 146 -2.40 -17.84 19.70
CA GLN A 146 -3.31 -18.97 19.80
C GLN A 146 -4.71 -18.64 19.28
N GLU A 147 -5.21 -17.43 19.53
CA GLU A 147 -6.50 -16.97 19.01
C GLU A 147 -6.43 -16.76 17.49
N ILE A 148 -5.32 -16.20 16.98
CA ILE A 148 -5.09 -16.03 15.54
C ILE A 148 -5.05 -17.38 14.82
N GLU A 149 -4.28 -18.34 15.33
CA GLU A 149 -4.19 -19.68 14.76
C GLU A 149 -5.53 -20.43 14.83
N ALA A 150 -6.31 -20.25 15.91
CA ALA A 150 -7.67 -20.79 16.00
C ALA A 150 -8.60 -20.17 14.95
N CYS A 151 -8.46 -18.87 14.67
CA CYS A 151 -9.19 -18.20 13.61
C CYS A 151 -8.84 -18.76 12.24
N TYR A 152 -7.54 -18.90 11.91
CA TYR A 152 -7.13 -19.51 10.65
C TYR A 152 -7.58 -20.97 10.52
N GLY A 153 -7.50 -21.77 11.58
CA GLY A 153 -7.99 -23.15 11.59
C GLY A 153 -9.51 -23.31 11.39
N SER A 154 -10.27 -22.21 11.48
CA SER A 154 -11.72 -22.17 11.25
C SER A 154 -12.10 -21.38 9.99
N ASN A 155 -11.13 -21.07 9.11
CA ASN A 155 -11.31 -20.22 7.93
C ASN A 155 -11.94 -18.87 8.27
N LEU A 156 -11.64 -18.32 9.46
CA LEU A 156 -12.17 -17.07 9.98
C LEU A 156 -13.70 -17.03 10.20
N LEU A 157 -14.38 -18.17 10.09
CA LEU A 157 -15.83 -18.28 10.29
C LEU A 157 -16.21 -18.84 11.66
N GLY A 158 -15.23 -19.24 12.49
CA GLY A 158 -15.47 -19.92 13.76
C GLY A 158 -15.96 -19.03 14.90
N ASP A 159 -15.46 -17.79 15.00
CA ASP A 159 -15.81 -16.82 16.05
C ASP A 159 -15.90 -15.40 15.45
N ARG A 160 -16.77 -14.55 15.99
CA ARG A 160 -16.90 -13.14 15.56
C ARG A 160 -15.60 -12.35 15.75
N THR A 161 -14.78 -12.75 16.70
CA THR A 161 -13.45 -12.18 16.96
C THR A 161 -12.52 -12.37 15.76
N CYS A 162 -12.72 -13.44 14.98
CA CYS A 162 -11.95 -13.69 13.75
C CYS A 162 -12.26 -12.69 12.63
N LEU A 163 -13.35 -11.93 12.72
CA LEU A 163 -13.64 -10.82 11.80
C LEU A 163 -12.76 -9.58 12.08
N ALA A 164 -11.92 -9.61 13.12
CA ALA A 164 -10.94 -8.56 13.40
C ALA A 164 -9.61 -8.75 12.66
N ILE A 165 -9.45 -9.85 11.91
CA ILE A 165 -8.26 -10.13 11.11
C ILE A 165 -8.66 -10.46 9.67
N THR A 166 -7.75 -10.33 8.72
CA THR A 166 -7.97 -10.82 7.34
C THR A 166 -7.42 -12.24 7.19
N PRO A 167 -7.81 -12.98 6.13
CA PRO A 167 -6.99 -14.11 5.69
C PRO A 167 -5.66 -13.58 5.14
N ARG A 168 -4.75 -14.51 4.83
CA ARG A 168 -3.50 -14.18 4.14
C ARG A 168 -3.80 -13.86 2.68
N LEU A 169 -3.22 -12.79 2.17
CA LEU A 169 -3.41 -12.27 0.82
C LEU A 169 -2.05 -12.28 0.13
N THR A 170 -1.44 -13.47 0.07
CA THR A 170 -0.03 -13.62 -0.32
C THR A 170 0.26 -13.10 -1.73
N GLY A 171 -0.73 -13.12 -2.62
CA GLY A 171 -0.59 -12.64 -4.01
C GLY A 171 -0.51 -11.12 -4.14
N ILE A 172 -1.05 -10.38 -3.17
CA ILE A 172 -1.03 -8.91 -3.20
C ILE A 172 -0.03 -8.30 -2.21
N TYR A 173 0.71 -9.14 -1.48
CA TYR A 173 1.74 -8.70 -0.55
C TYR A 173 2.81 -7.83 -1.24
N LYS A 174 3.21 -6.72 -0.60
CA LYS A 174 4.16 -5.75 -1.17
C LYS A 174 5.51 -6.31 -1.62
N PHE A 175 5.95 -7.46 -1.10
CA PHE A 175 7.20 -8.10 -1.53
C PHE A 175 6.96 -9.35 -2.38
N ASN A 176 5.71 -9.67 -2.73
CA ASN A 176 5.43 -10.69 -3.72
C ASN A 176 5.77 -10.13 -5.11
N SER A 177 6.88 -10.62 -5.64
CA SER A 177 7.41 -10.21 -6.93
C SER A 177 6.79 -10.96 -8.10
N GLU A 178 6.10 -12.08 -7.89
CA GLU A 178 5.67 -13.04 -8.92
C GLU A 178 4.22 -12.82 -9.38
N THR A 179 3.33 -12.44 -8.46
CA THR A 179 1.88 -12.31 -8.69
C THR A 179 1.41 -10.87 -8.87
N GLY A 180 2.33 -9.91 -8.70
CA GLY A 180 2.06 -8.48 -8.91
C GLY A 180 1.84 -7.66 -7.64
N GLY A 181 1.89 -8.26 -6.45
CA GLY A 181 1.79 -7.53 -5.17
C GLY A 181 2.79 -6.38 -5.04
N GLN A 182 4.03 -6.56 -5.50
CA GLN A 182 5.02 -5.47 -5.52
C GLN A 182 4.58 -4.26 -6.34
N LEU A 183 3.81 -4.43 -7.42
CA LEU A 183 3.30 -3.33 -8.24
C LEU A 183 2.16 -2.56 -7.57
N LEU A 184 1.44 -3.19 -6.62
CA LEU A 184 0.41 -2.54 -5.82
C LEU A 184 0.98 -1.59 -4.76
N HIS A 185 2.27 -1.73 -4.46
CA HIS A 185 3.03 -0.88 -3.52
C HIS A 185 3.98 0.08 -4.27
N LEU A 186 4.75 -0.45 -5.22
CA LEU A 186 5.69 0.31 -6.05
C LEU A 186 5.16 0.40 -7.49
N HIS A 187 4.29 1.38 -7.69
CA HIS A 187 3.57 1.62 -8.94
C HIS A 187 4.48 2.06 -10.09
N ALA A 188 5.08 1.10 -10.81
CA ALA A 188 5.66 1.38 -12.12
C ALA A 188 4.56 1.79 -13.11
N ARG A 189 4.88 2.74 -13.99
CA ARG A 189 3.95 3.26 -14.99
C ARG A 189 3.99 2.45 -16.28
N PHE A 190 2.88 2.40 -17.01
CA PHE A 190 2.84 1.74 -18.30
C PHE A 190 3.43 2.61 -19.41
N SER A 191 4.25 1.99 -20.25
CA SER A 191 4.75 2.54 -21.50
C SER A 191 4.44 1.57 -22.64
N ARG A 192 3.74 2.04 -23.67
CA ARG A 192 3.38 1.20 -24.82
C ARG A 192 4.57 0.91 -25.74
N ASP A 193 5.49 1.85 -25.90
CA ASP A 193 6.61 1.79 -26.84
C ASP A 193 7.97 1.55 -26.15
N GLY A 194 7.96 1.38 -24.83
CA GLY A 194 9.17 1.26 -24.02
C GLY A 194 9.87 2.60 -23.76
N SER A 195 9.33 3.73 -24.22
CA SER A 195 9.84 5.07 -23.88
C SER A 195 9.43 5.46 -22.46
N PRO A 196 10.26 6.19 -21.70
CA PRO A 196 9.86 6.72 -20.39
C PRO A 196 8.56 7.54 -20.47
N PRO A 197 7.55 7.27 -19.63
CA PRO A 197 6.34 8.07 -19.60
C PRO A 197 6.63 9.55 -19.24
N PRO A 198 5.79 10.51 -19.70
CA PRO A 198 5.95 11.92 -19.37
C PRO A 198 5.99 12.15 -17.85
N PRO A 199 6.77 13.12 -17.35
CA PRO A 199 6.82 13.40 -15.91
C PRO A 199 5.47 13.90 -15.40
N ILE A 200 5.03 13.40 -14.25
CA ILE A 200 3.80 13.86 -13.59
C ILE A 200 4.18 14.89 -12.50
N PRO A 201 3.49 16.04 -12.37
CA PRO A 201 3.75 16.98 -11.28
C PRO A 201 3.32 16.42 -9.92
N PHE A 202 3.87 16.95 -8.83
CA PHE A 202 3.42 16.60 -7.48
C PHE A 202 2.89 17.83 -6.71
N PRO A 203 1.69 17.77 -6.11
CA PRO A 203 0.73 16.66 -6.16
C PRO A 203 0.03 16.54 -7.53
N ALA A 204 -0.49 15.36 -7.85
CA ALA A 204 -1.25 15.08 -9.07
C ALA A 204 -2.53 14.30 -8.77
N ASP A 205 -3.50 14.43 -9.68
CA ASP A 205 -4.65 13.53 -9.79
C ASP A 205 -4.32 12.41 -10.78
N TYR A 206 -3.83 11.29 -10.25
CA TYR A 206 -3.41 10.13 -11.06
C TYR A 206 -4.55 9.44 -11.82
N LEU A 207 -5.81 9.75 -11.49
CA LEU A 207 -7.00 9.23 -12.17
C LEU A 207 -7.54 10.19 -13.23
N SER A 208 -6.88 11.33 -13.42
CA SER A 208 -7.28 12.28 -14.46
C SER A 208 -7.05 11.71 -15.85
N SER A 209 -7.84 12.18 -16.82
CA SER A 209 -7.72 11.79 -18.23
C SER A 209 -6.36 12.11 -18.85
N GLU A 210 -5.55 12.96 -18.21
CA GLU A 210 -4.19 13.30 -18.67
C GLU A 210 -3.19 12.17 -18.38
N PHE A 211 -3.35 11.43 -17.28
CA PHE A 211 -2.35 10.44 -16.83
C PHE A 211 -2.84 9.00 -16.93
N VAL A 212 -4.15 8.78 -17.09
CA VAL A 212 -4.78 7.45 -17.07
C VAL A 212 -4.16 6.46 -18.08
N GLU A 213 -3.64 6.94 -19.21
CA GLU A 213 -2.99 6.07 -20.22
C GLU A 213 -1.68 5.43 -19.74
N HIS A 214 -1.04 6.03 -18.72
CA HIS A 214 0.20 5.55 -18.10
C HIS A 214 -0.02 4.91 -16.72
N GLU A 215 -1.22 5.08 -16.14
CA GLU A 215 -1.60 4.60 -14.80
C GLU A 215 -2.55 3.38 -14.90
N LEU A 216 -2.30 2.47 -15.85
CA LEU A 216 -3.19 1.34 -16.17
C LEU A 216 -3.57 0.49 -14.94
N LEU A 217 -2.61 0.19 -14.06
CA LEU A 217 -2.87 -0.56 -12.85
C LEU A 217 -3.88 0.16 -11.94
N LEU A 218 -3.67 1.44 -11.71
CA LEU A 218 -4.52 2.22 -10.81
C LEU A 218 -5.94 2.36 -11.39
N GLU A 219 -6.07 2.60 -12.70
CA GLU A 219 -7.36 2.68 -13.36
C GLU A 219 -8.09 1.32 -13.38
N ASN A 220 -7.37 0.23 -13.60
CA ASN A 220 -7.92 -1.12 -13.53
C ASN A 220 -8.46 -1.45 -12.13
N LEU A 221 -7.69 -1.15 -11.08
CA LEU A 221 -8.11 -1.33 -9.69
C LEU A 221 -9.30 -0.44 -9.33
N ARG A 222 -9.33 0.81 -9.80
CA ARG A 222 -10.48 1.70 -9.64
C ARG A 222 -11.72 1.06 -10.27
N ALA A 223 -11.66 0.71 -11.55
CA ALA A 223 -12.78 0.08 -12.24
C ALA A 223 -13.27 -1.20 -11.53
N TRP A 224 -12.35 -2.01 -11.01
CA TRP A 224 -12.70 -3.22 -10.25
C TRP A 224 -13.37 -2.89 -8.91
N ALA A 225 -12.83 -1.94 -8.14
CA ALA A 225 -13.38 -1.53 -6.85
C ALA A 225 -14.75 -0.87 -6.94
N PHE A 226 -15.08 -0.27 -8.08
CA PHE A 226 -16.38 0.35 -8.36
C PHE A 226 -17.31 -0.53 -9.22
N ASP A 227 -17.00 -1.83 -9.35
CA ASP A 227 -17.79 -2.82 -10.11
C ASP A 227 -18.05 -2.41 -11.58
N GLU A 228 -17.16 -1.61 -12.17
CA GLU A 228 -17.15 -1.29 -13.61
C GLU A 228 -16.50 -2.39 -14.45
N ARG A 229 -15.75 -3.29 -13.78
CA ARG A 229 -15.23 -4.54 -14.35
C ARG A 229 -15.32 -5.70 -13.35
N PRO A 230 -15.46 -6.95 -13.81
CA PRO A 230 -15.69 -8.10 -12.93
C PRO A 230 -14.44 -8.55 -12.15
N GLU A 231 -13.24 -8.28 -12.66
CA GLU A 231 -11.97 -8.69 -12.08
C GLU A 231 -10.89 -7.62 -12.25
N ALA A 232 -9.90 -7.61 -11.36
CA ALA A 232 -8.67 -6.85 -11.53
C ALA A 232 -7.67 -7.68 -12.35
N CYS A 233 -6.86 -6.99 -13.15
CA CYS A 233 -5.81 -7.61 -13.96
C CYS A 233 -4.45 -7.33 -13.34
N ALA A 234 -3.56 -8.32 -13.37
CA ALA A 234 -2.18 -8.13 -12.97
C ALA A 234 -1.53 -7.02 -13.81
N ALA A 235 -0.87 -6.07 -13.13
CA ALA A 235 -0.33 -4.83 -13.71
C ALA A 235 -1.37 -3.93 -14.44
N GLY A 236 -2.67 -4.20 -14.31
CA GLY A 236 -3.75 -3.48 -15.00
C GLY A 236 -3.84 -3.75 -16.51
N VAL A 237 -3.11 -4.74 -17.02
CA VAL A 237 -3.01 -4.98 -18.46
C VAL A 237 -4.22 -5.76 -18.98
N VAL A 238 -4.89 -5.19 -19.97
CA VAL A 238 -6.07 -5.75 -20.65
C VAL A 238 -5.86 -5.80 -22.16
N ILE A 239 -6.59 -6.68 -22.84
CA ILE A 239 -6.49 -6.85 -24.30
C ILE A 239 -6.82 -5.56 -25.05
N ASP A 240 -7.91 -4.88 -24.68
CA ASP A 240 -8.35 -3.60 -25.21
C ASP A 240 -8.54 -2.59 -24.06
N PRO A 241 -7.63 -1.63 -23.86
CA PRO A 241 -7.74 -0.63 -22.80
C PRO A 241 -8.88 0.38 -23.02
N THR A 242 -9.54 0.37 -24.19
CA THR A 242 -10.70 1.22 -24.47
C THR A 242 -12.03 0.57 -24.09
N ASP A 243 -12.02 -0.73 -23.75
CA ASP A 243 -13.17 -1.50 -23.30
C ASP A 243 -13.03 -1.88 -21.82
N SER A 244 -13.92 -1.36 -20.97
CA SER A 244 -13.94 -1.66 -19.54
C SER A 244 -14.20 -3.14 -19.25
N GLY A 245 -14.86 -3.85 -20.16
CA GLY A 245 -15.10 -5.30 -20.09
C GLY A 245 -14.00 -6.15 -20.74
N SER A 246 -12.92 -5.54 -21.22
CA SER A 246 -11.84 -6.29 -21.86
C SER A 246 -11.21 -7.29 -20.89
N PRO A 247 -10.99 -8.55 -21.33
CA PRO A 247 -10.28 -9.55 -20.53
C PRO A 247 -8.86 -9.11 -20.18
N CYS A 248 -8.35 -9.65 -19.07
CA CYS A 248 -6.95 -9.54 -18.71
C CYS A 248 -6.05 -10.25 -19.73
N VAL A 249 -4.88 -9.67 -20.01
CA VAL A 249 -3.88 -10.33 -20.86
C VAL A 249 -3.20 -11.44 -20.05
N ALA A 250 -3.21 -12.67 -20.53
CA ALA A 250 -2.47 -13.79 -19.93
C ALA A 250 -1.38 -14.34 -20.88
N ASP A 251 -1.59 -14.23 -22.19
CA ASP A 251 -0.74 -14.87 -23.21
C ASP A 251 0.68 -14.28 -23.30
N TRP A 252 0.91 -13.11 -22.69
CA TRP A 252 2.26 -12.52 -22.55
C TRP A 252 3.11 -13.21 -21.48
N GLY A 253 2.53 -14.12 -20.69
CA GLY A 253 3.24 -14.85 -19.63
C GLY A 253 3.56 -13.96 -18.43
N SER A 254 4.69 -13.27 -18.44
CA SER A 254 5.05 -12.34 -17.37
C SER A 254 5.66 -11.04 -17.88
N LEU A 255 5.36 -9.97 -17.17
CA LEU A 255 5.88 -8.64 -17.40
C LEU A 255 7.08 -8.37 -16.49
N VAL A 256 8.15 -7.79 -17.05
CA VAL A 256 9.27 -7.27 -16.26
C VAL A 256 9.07 -5.80 -15.96
N SER A 257 9.04 -5.46 -14.67
CA SER A 257 8.89 -4.09 -14.17
C SER A 257 10.18 -3.64 -13.48
N PRO A 258 11.05 -2.85 -14.15
CA PRO A 258 12.22 -2.27 -13.53
C PRO A 258 11.82 -1.19 -12.52
N ILE A 259 12.09 -1.44 -11.25
CA ILE A 259 11.78 -0.51 -10.15
C ILE A 259 13.04 0.24 -9.70
N ASN A 260 13.02 1.56 -9.90
CA ASN A 260 14.10 2.48 -9.55
C ASN A 260 14.07 2.93 -8.07
N PHE A 261 13.05 2.54 -7.31
CA PHE A 261 12.89 2.87 -5.89
C PHE A 261 14.16 2.62 -5.05
N PHE A 262 14.86 1.51 -5.31
CA PHE A 262 16.06 1.09 -4.57
C PHE A 262 17.39 1.56 -5.20
N SER A 263 17.31 2.35 -6.28
CA SER A 263 18.44 2.81 -7.09
C SER A 263 19.45 3.75 -6.38
N PRO A 264 19.12 4.56 -5.35
CA PRO A 264 20.06 5.54 -4.83
C PRO A 264 21.28 4.95 -4.09
N GLY A 265 21.27 3.67 -3.72
CA GLY A 265 22.34 3.07 -2.90
C GLY A 265 23.18 1.98 -3.54
N PHE A 266 22.67 1.22 -4.52
CA PHE A 266 23.35 -0.02 -4.93
C PHE A 266 24.09 0.00 -6.26
N ALA A 267 23.64 0.75 -7.28
CA ALA A 267 24.38 0.84 -8.56
C ALA A 267 23.80 1.80 -9.60
N LYS A 268 22.76 2.61 -9.27
CA LYS A 268 21.83 3.17 -10.27
C LYS A 268 21.10 2.11 -11.11
N LEU A 269 21.04 0.86 -10.62
CA LEU A 269 20.39 -0.26 -11.32
C LEU A 269 18.98 -0.44 -10.79
N ALA A 270 18.02 -0.49 -11.71
CA ALA A 270 16.66 -0.90 -11.40
C ALA A 270 16.64 -2.36 -10.92
N ILE A 271 15.77 -2.67 -9.97
CA ILE A 271 15.48 -4.06 -9.59
C ILE A 271 14.33 -4.53 -10.50
N ASN A 272 14.58 -5.60 -11.25
CA ASN A 272 13.56 -6.18 -12.12
C ASN A 272 12.63 -7.09 -11.30
N PHE A 273 11.36 -6.71 -11.22
CA PHE A 273 10.30 -7.56 -10.69
C PHE A 273 9.54 -8.21 -11.84
N ARG A 274 9.03 -9.44 -11.65
CA ARG A 274 8.38 -10.22 -12.72
C ARG A 274 6.93 -10.52 -12.34
N THR A 275 5.99 -9.81 -12.91
CA THR A 275 4.57 -10.04 -12.65
C THR A 275 3.98 -11.01 -13.66
N THR A 276 3.49 -12.16 -13.20
CA THR A 276 2.67 -13.06 -14.02
C THR A 276 1.38 -12.36 -14.42
N LEU A 277 1.13 -12.30 -15.72
CA LEU A 277 -0.03 -11.60 -16.26
C LEU A 277 -1.27 -12.50 -16.26
N GLY A 278 -2.44 -11.87 -16.23
CA GLY A 278 -3.74 -12.52 -16.15
C GLY A 278 -4.63 -11.80 -15.15
N GLU A 279 -5.62 -12.53 -14.65
CA GLU A 279 -6.40 -12.07 -13.50
C GLU A 279 -5.50 -11.92 -12.28
N LEU A 280 -5.66 -10.84 -11.51
CA LEU A 280 -4.88 -10.58 -10.31
C LEU A 280 -5.10 -11.72 -9.29
N ILE A 281 -3.99 -12.29 -8.81
CA ILE A 281 -4.00 -13.31 -7.77
C ILE A 281 -4.03 -12.62 -6.41
N ILE A 282 -5.05 -12.92 -5.61
CA ILE A 282 -5.22 -12.40 -4.25
C ILE A 282 -4.42 -13.23 -3.24
N ASP A 283 -4.46 -14.55 -3.36
CA ASP A 283 -3.72 -15.47 -2.50
C ASP A 283 -3.29 -16.70 -3.30
N GLU A 284 -2.04 -17.14 -3.10
CA GLU A 284 -1.44 -18.29 -3.79
C GLU A 284 -1.10 -19.44 -2.83
N SER A 285 -1.49 -19.34 -1.55
CA SER A 285 -1.05 -20.28 -0.51
C SER A 285 -1.77 -21.64 -0.53
N GLY A 286 -2.88 -21.76 -1.28
CA GLY A 286 -3.69 -22.97 -1.39
C GLY A 286 -3.41 -23.83 -2.65
N ASP A 287 -4.15 -24.93 -2.79
CA ASP A 287 -4.05 -25.83 -3.96
C ASP A 287 -4.47 -25.16 -5.29
N ALA A 288 -5.33 -24.15 -5.20
CA ALA A 288 -5.73 -23.29 -6.31
C ALA A 288 -5.62 -21.83 -5.87
N PRO A 289 -5.14 -20.93 -6.74
CA PRO A 289 -5.04 -19.52 -6.41
C PRO A 289 -6.43 -18.91 -6.22
N VAL A 290 -6.52 -18.00 -5.25
CA VAL A 290 -7.66 -17.10 -5.09
C VAL A 290 -7.47 -15.96 -6.07
N LEU A 291 -8.46 -15.76 -6.93
CA LEU A 291 -8.40 -14.74 -7.98
C LEU A 291 -9.30 -13.55 -7.61
N SER A 292 -9.05 -12.40 -8.23
CA SER A 292 -9.73 -11.13 -7.90
C SER A 292 -11.21 -11.05 -8.30
N ASN A 293 -11.75 -12.00 -9.05
CA ASN A 293 -13.16 -12.05 -9.40
C ASN A 293 -14.03 -12.29 -8.16
N ASP A 294 -15.26 -11.78 -8.19
CA ASP A 294 -16.18 -11.86 -7.05
C ASP A 294 -16.46 -13.28 -6.57
N THR A 295 -16.48 -14.27 -7.45
CA THR A 295 -16.79 -15.65 -7.07
C THR A 295 -15.67 -16.24 -6.21
N SER A 296 -14.42 -16.10 -6.66
CA SER A 296 -13.25 -16.61 -5.94
C SER A 296 -12.98 -15.81 -4.68
N PHE A 297 -12.98 -14.48 -4.79
CA PHE A 297 -12.60 -13.62 -3.67
C PHE A 297 -13.63 -13.64 -2.54
N SER A 298 -14.94 -13.56 -2.84
CA SER A 298 -15.97 -13.59 -1.80
C SER A 298 -16.10 -14.95 -1.10
N ALA A 299 -15.71 -16.04 -1.77
CA ALA A 299 -15.67 -17.36 -1.16
C ALA A 299 -14.48 -17.53 -0.20
N TYR A 300 -13.42 -16.74 -0.39
CA TYR A 300 -12.20 -16.80 0.40
C TYR A 300 -12.24 -15.96 1.67
N ILE A 301 -12.90 -14.79 1.62
CA ILE A 301 -12.93 -13.85 2.74
C ILE A 301 -14.22 -13.95 3.56
N PRO A 302 -14.18 -13.65 4.89
CA PRO A 302 -15.38 -13.59 5.72
C PRO A 302 -16.08 -12.21 5.68
N HIS A 303 -15.56 -11.26 4.89
CA HIS A 303 -15.96 -9.85 4.84
C HIS A 303 -16.73 -9.49 3.56
N ASP A 304 -17.29 -8.27 3.49
CA ASP A 304 -17.92 -7.77 2.25
C ASP A 304 -16.85 -7.51 1.18
N VAL A 305 -16.91 -8.29 0.09
CA VAL A 305 -15.94 -8.23 -1.01
C VAL A 305 -15.81 -6.83 -1.61
N ARG A 306 -16.89 -6.04 -1.67
CA ARG A 306 -16.81 -4.68 -2.24
C ARG A 306 -15.98 -3.75 -1.37
N LEU A 307 -16.04 -3.92 -0.05
CA LEU A 307 -15.22 -3.14 0.88
C LEU A 307 -13.76 -3.60 0.83
N ALA A 308 -13.52 -4.90 0.64
CA ALA A 308 -12.18 -5.44 0.46
C ALA A 308 -11.53 -4.91 -0.82
N LYS A 309 -12.23 -4.98 -1.96
CA LYS A 309 -11.78 -4.37 -3.23
C LYS A 309 -11.44 -2.89 -3.07
N PHE A 310 -12.31 -2.15 -2.38
CA PHE A 310 -12.10 -0.73 -2.15
C PHE A 310 -10.87 -0.45 -1.26
N GLY A 311 -10.64 -1.26 -0.22
CA GLY A 311 -9.43 -1.19 0.59
C GLY A 311 -8.14 -1.41 -0.22
N ILE A 312 -8.11 -2.46 -1.05
CA ILE A 312 -6.98 -2.76 -1.95
C ILE A 312 -6.72 -1.60 -2.92
N PHE A 313 -7.77 -1.02 -3.51
CA PHE A 313 -7.63 0.15 -4.37
C PHE A 313 -7.09 1.37 -3.60
N LEU A 314 -7.57 1.63 -2.39
CA LEU A 314 -7.10 2.76 -1.58
C LEU A 314 -5.62 2.61 -1.20
N HIS A 315 -5.18 1.39 -0.88
CA HIS A 315 -3.77 1.09 -0.64
C HIS A 315 -2.92 1.53 -1.83
N SER A 316 -3.22 0.98 -3.01
CA SER A 316 -2.50 1.29 -4.25
C SER A 316 -2.55 2.77 -4.62
N HIS A 317 -3.68 3.44 -4.40
CA HIS A 317 -3.79 4.88 -4.65
C HIS A 317 -2.92 5.70 -3.70
N ALA A 318 -2.95 5.37 -2.40
CA ALA A 318 -2.14 6.01 -1.38
C ALA A 318 -0.65 5.82 -1.67
N ASP A 319 -0.25 4.63 -2.10
CA ASP A 319 1.13 4.31 -2.42
C ASP A 319 1.63 4.92 -3.71
N ARG A 320 0.79 4.98 -4.74
CA ARG A 320 1.11 5.75 -5.95
C ARG A 320 1.42 7.21 -5.63
N ALA A 321 0.66 7.80 -4.69
CA ALA A 321 0.85 9.18 -4.27
C ALA A 321 2.05 9.36 -3.34
N SER A 322 2.23 8.48 -2.35
CA SER A 322 3.29 8.57 -1.33
C SER A 322 4.67 8.29 -1.92
N HIS A 323 4.76 7.34 -2.86
CA HIS A 323 5.98 6.93 -3.53
C HIS A 323 6.25 7.66 -4.86
N HIS A 324 5.45 8.67 -5.21
CA HIS A 324 5.53 9.40 -6.48
C HIS A 324 6.95 9.67 -6.96
N MET A 325 7.77 10.31 -6.11
CA MET A 325 9.12 10.72 -6.47
C MET A 325 10.06 9.55 -6.82
N CYS A 326 9.73 8.34 -6.36
CA CYS A 326 10.55 7.15 -6.53
C CYS A 326 10.02 6.22 -7.63
N THR A 327 8.71 6.23 -7.87
CA THR A 327 8.06 5.36 -8.85
C THR A 327 7.84 6.04 -10.20
N ASP A 328 7.84 7.37 -10.30
CA ASP A 328 7.66 8.07 -11.58
C ASP A 328 8.78 7.74 -12.59
N GLU A 329 9.99 7.44 -12.11
CA GLU A 329 11.10 6.98 -12.96
C GLU A 329 11.02 5.48 -13.32
N SER A 330 10.07 4.73 -12.77
CA SER A 330 9.89 3.30 -13.00
C SER A 330 8.76 3.06 -14.00
N TYR A 331 9.01 2.25 -15.03
CA TYR A 331 8.00 1.95 -16.04
C TYR A 331 8.19 0.55 -16.62
N PHE A 332 7.09 -0.04 -17.06
CA PHE A 332 7.03 -1.34 -17.71
C PHE A 332 6.40 -1.21 -19.09
N TYR A 333 6.71 -2.15 -19.97
CA TYR A 333 6.22 -2.17 -21.34
C TYR A 333 6.02 -3.63 -21.81
N GLU A 334 5.25 -3.82 -22.86
CA GLU A 334 5.10 -5.12 -23.51
C GLU A 334 6.47 -5.60 -24.01
N THR A 335 7.03 -6.64 -23.39
CA THR A 335 8.26 -7.27 -23.85
C THR A 335 7.89 -8.40 -24.80
N THR A 336 8.22 -8.26 -26.08
CA THR A 336 8.03 -9.33 -27.09
C THR A 336 9.16 -10.37 -27.07
N ASP A 337 10.16 -10.20 -26.20
CA ASP A 337 11.40 -10.95 -26.25
C ASP A 337 11.48 -11.97 -25.10
N GLU A 338 11.23 -13.24 -25.44
CA GLU A 338 11.90 -14.41 -24.85
C GLU A 338 13.13 -14.79 -25.68
#